data_AF-A0A352W7D4-F1
#
_entry.id   AF-A0A352W7D4-F1
#
_cell.length_a   1.000
_cell.length_b   1.000
_cell.length_c   1.000
_cell.angle_alpha   90.00
_cell.angle_beta   90.00
_cell.angle_gamma   90.00
#
_symmetry.space_group_name_H-M   'P 1'
#
loop_
_entity.id
_entity.type
_entity.pdbx_description
1 polymer ?
#
loop_
_entity_poly.entity_id
_entity_poly.type
_entity_poly.pdbx_seq_one_letter_code
_entity_poly.pdbx_strand_id
1 'polypeptide(L)'
;GTRKIAKIRGLLSQSPVHGVLYLVFVFALAGMPPLALFRSELRIMGAGVSSAGWFWPALAAALLVPIFAAFLYHSSKMTFGPPAGYRPLFRERAGAFTGTGAGTGTGLWAVA
;
A
#
# COMPACT_ATOMS: atom_id res chain seq x y z
N GLY A 1 12.43 -8.57 13.42
CA GLY A 1 11.25 -7.95 12.77
C GLY A 1 11.45 -6.46 12.62
N THR A 2 10.99 -5.84 11.52
CA THR A 2 11.11 -4.39 11.31
C THR A 2 9.90 -3.65 11.88
N ARG A 3 10.12 -2.60 12.69
CA ARG A 3 9.05 -1.76 13.28
C ARG A 3 8.69 -0.54 12.42
N LYS A 4 9.22 -0.41 11.20
CA LYS A 4 9.01 0.75 10.33
C LYS A 4 7.90 0.44 9.33
N ILE A 5 6.76 1.14 9.45
CA ILE A 5 5.61 1.05 8.52
C ILE A 5 6.05 1.22 7.06
N ALA A 6 6.99 2.13 6.78
CA ALA A 6 7.53 2.35 5.43
C ALA A 6 8.22 1.12 4.82
N LYS A 7 8.67 0.16 5.65
CA LYS A 7 9.32 -1.09 5.20
C LYS A 7 8.33 -2.24 5.01
N ILE A 8 7.08 -2.10 5.44
CA ILE A 8 6.03 -3.11 5.27
C ILE A 8 5.30 -2.80 3.97
N ARG A 9 5.66 -3.49 2.88
CA ARG A 9 5.08 -3.30 1.54
C ARG A 9 4.90 -4.64 0.83
N GLY A 10 3.88 -4.74 0.00
CA GLY A 10 3.61 -5.93 -0.82
C GLY A 10 3.18 -7.13 0.01
N LEU A 11 2.34 -6.91 1.04
CA LEU A 11 1.94 -7.96 1.98
C LEU A 11 1.26 -9.14 1.26
N LEU A 12 0.43 -8.86 0.24
CA LEU A 12 -0.19 -9.90 -0.59
C LEU A 12 0.84 -10.71 -1.40
N SER A 13 1.92 -10.07 -1.85
CA SER A 13 2.99 -10.73 -2.61
C SER A 13 3.92 -11.57 -1.73
N GLN A 14 4.07 -11.21 -0.45
CA GLN A 14 4.92 -11.95 0.49
C GLN A 14 4.17 -13.08 1.22
N SER A 15 2.96 -12.81 1.71
CA SER A 15 2.13 -13.79 2.41
C SER A 15 0.65 -13.49 2.16
N PRO A 16 -0.01 -14.22 1.23
CA PRO A 16 -1.38 -13.92 0.83
C PRO A 16 -2.38 -14.05 1.99
N VAL A 17 -2.19 -15.03 2.89
CA VAL A 17 -3.06 -15.23 4.05
C VAL A 17 -3.03 -14.01 4.98
N HIS A 18 -1.84 -13.54 5.35
CA HIS A 18 -1.69 -12.36 6.21
C HIS A 18 -2.15 -11.08 5.52
N GLY A 19 -1.93 -10.98 4.19
CA GLY A 19 -2.44 -9.88 3.37
C GLY A 19 -3.96 -9.78 3.37
N VAL A 20 -4.65 -10.92 3.24
CA VAL A 20 -6.13 -10.97 3.27
C VAL A 20 -6.66 -10.65 4.66
N LEU A 21 -6.12 -11.27 5.72
CA LEU A 21 -6.52 -10.94 7.09
C LEU A 21 -6.31 -9.44 7.41
N TYR A 22 -5.19 -8.88 6.96
CA TYR A 22 -4.90 -7.46 7.12
C TYR A 22 -5.91 -6.59 6.38
N LEU A 23 -6.28 -6.92 5.13
CA LEU A 23 -7.31 -6.20 4.38
C LEU A 23 -8.68 -6.26 5.06
N VAL A 24 -9.08 -7.44 5.54
CA VAL A 24 -10.35 -7.59 6.28
C VAL A 24 -10.35 -6.70 7.52
N PHE A 25 -9.24 -6.65 8.26
CA PHE A 25 -9.08 -5.77 9.41
C PHE A 25 -9.12 -4.29 9.03
N VAL A 26 -8.39 -3.88 7.99
CA VAL A 26 -8.38 -2.49 7.49
C VAL A 26 -9.76 -2.05 7.05
N PHE A 27 -10.48 -2.88 6.30
CA PHE A 27 -11.84 -2.58 5.89
C PHE A 27 -12.81 -2.53 7.07
N ALA A 28 -12.60 -3.39 8.07
CA ALA A 28 -13.44 -3.39 9.26
C ALA A 28 -13.30 -2.07 9.99
N LEU A 29 -12.07 -1.64 10.25
CA LEU A 29 -11.76 -0.36 10.88
C LEU A 29 -12.23 0.85 10.07
N ALA A 30 -12.06 0.82 8.75
CA ALA A 30 -12.48 1.91 7.87
C ALA A 30 -14.01 2.01 7.70
N GLY A 31 -14.79 1.09 8.28
CA GLY A 31 -16.23 1.11 8.17
C GLY A 31 -16.71 0.93 6.72
N MET A 32 -16.14 0.00 5.96
CA MET A 32 -16.63 -0.28 4.61
C MET A 32 -18.06 -0.89 4.63
N PRO A 33 -18.88 -0.69 3.58
CA PRO A 33 -20.31 -1.02 3.55
C PRO A 33 -20.73 -2.42 4.05
N PRO A 34 -19.93 -3.51 3.91
CA PRO A 34 -20.31 -4.81 4.46
C PRO A 34 -20.00 -5.03 5.96
N LEU A 35 -19.36 -4.09 6.67
CA LEU A 35 -18.73 -4.36 7.99
C LEU A 35 -19.48 -3.73 9.17
N ALA A 36 -19.33 -4.34 10.35
CA ALA A 36 -20.11 -3.98 11.55
C ALA A 36 -19.88 -2.53 12.02
N LEU A 37 -18.65 -2.01 11.89
CA LEU A 37 -18.31 -0.65 12.31
C LEU A 37 -19.02 0.41 11.48
N PHE A 38 -19.22 0.18 10.17
CA PHE A 38 -20.02 1.07 9.31
C PHE A 38 -21.43 1.26 9.87
N ARG A 39 -22.08 0.15 10.26
CA ARG A 39 -23.45 0.18 10.81
C ARG A 39 -23.51 0.93 12.14
N SER A 40 -22.46 0.85 12.95
CA SER A 40 -22.36 1.60 14.21
C SER A 40 -22.25 3.10 13.94
N GLU A 41 -21.37 3.50 13.02
CA GLU A 41 -21.17 4.90 12.65
C GLU A 41 -22.44 5.54 12.10
N LEU A 42 -23.13 4.84 11.18
CA LEU A 42 -24.41 5.31 10.63
C LEU A 42 -25.50 5.44 11.70
N ARG A 43 -25.55 4.50 12.65
CA ARG A 43 -26.53 4.56 13.75
C ARG A 43 -26.24 5.72 14.71
N ILE A 44 -24.97 5.95 15.05
CA ILE A 44 -24.56 7.07 15.91
C ILE A 44 -24.84 8.41 15.21
N MET A 45 -24.49 8.51 13.92
CA MET A 45 -24.77 9.68 13.09
C MET A 45 -26.28 9.94 13.01
N GLY A 46 -27.08 8.93 12.72
CA GLY A 46 -28.54 9.03 12.65
C GLY A 46 -29.17 9.43 13.99
N ALA A 47 -28.70 8.84 15.09
CA ALA A 47 -29.14 9.21 16.45
C ALA A 47 -28.78 10.67 16.77
N GLY A 48 -27.56 11.10 16.42
CA GLY A 48 -27.11 12.47 16.61
C GLY A 48 -27.93 13.50 15.84
N VAL A 49 -28.29 13.19 14.58
CA VAL A 49 -29.17 14.05 13.77
C VAL A 49 -30.55 14.16 14.42
N SER A 50 -31.12 13.05 14.87
CA SER A 50 -32.44 13.03 15.51
C SER A 50 -32.49 13.75 16.87
N SER A 51 -31.39 13.76 17.62
CA SER A 51 -31.35 14.29 18.98
C SER A 51 -30.85 15.74 19.08
N ALA A 52 -29.88 16.13 18.25
CA ALA A 52 -29.14 17.39 18.42
C ALA A 52 -29.00 18.18 17.10
N GLY A 53 -29.68 17.76 16.03
CA GLY A 53 -29.56 18.36 14.71
C GLY A 53 -28.26 18.01 13.99
N TRP A 54 -27.99 18.68 12.88
CA TRP A 54 -26.94 18.27 11.93
C TRP A 54 -25.51 18.68 12.33
N PHE A 55 -25.36 19.65 13.23
CA PHE A 55 -24.06 20.26 13.52
C PHE A 55 -23.04 19.26 14.10
N TRP A 56 -23.39 18.56 15.19
CA TRP A 56 -22.48 17.62 15.85
C TRP A 56 -22.13 16.40 15.00
N PRO A 57 -23.10 15.73 14.34
CA PRO A 57 -22.80 14.65 13.40
C PRO A 57 -21.92 15.11 12.22
N ALA A 58 -22.21 16.28 11.65
CA ALA A 58 -21.43 16.81 10.53
C ALA A 58 -19.98 17.13 10.95
N LEU A 59 -19.78 17.72 12.13
CA LEU A 59 -18.45 17.99 12.67
C LEU A 59 -17.67 16.69 12.91
N ALA A 60 -18.31 15.69 13.51
CA ALA A 60 -17.71 14.37 13.71
C ALA A 60 -17.31 13.73 12.37
N ALA A 61 -18.19 13.79 11.36
CA ALA A 61 -17.91 13.27 10.03
C ALA A 61 -16.74 14.01 9.35
N ALA A 62 -16.69 15.34 9.47
CA ALA A 62 -15.63 16.17 8.90
C ALA A 62 -14.25 15.83 9.48
N LEU A 63 -14.17 15.41 10.76
CA LEU A 63 -12.93 14.94 11.36
C LEU A 63 -12.61 13.49 10.99
N LEU A 64 -13.62 12.61 10.97
CA LEU A 64 -13.42 11.18 10.79
C LEU A 64 -13.07 10.78 9.35
N VAL A 65 -13.72 11.41 8.37
CA VAL A 65 -13.52 11.15 6.93
C VAL A 65 -12.04 11.26 6.51
N PRO A 66 -11.31 12.37 6.80
CA PRO A 66 -9.90 12.47 6.42
C PRO A 66 -9.02 11.46 7.15
N ILE A 67 -9.35 11.09 8.40
CA ILE A 67 -8.62 10.06 9.15
C ILE A 67 -8.75 8.71 8.45
N PHE A 68 -9.96 8.30 8.07
CA PHE A 68 -10.18 7.06 7.32
C PHE A 68 -9.58 7.10 5.92
N ALA A 69 -9.68 8.23 5.21
CA ALA A 69 -9.06 8.38 3.89
C ALA A 69 -7.54 8.22 3.97
N ALA A 70 -6.88 8.89 4.93
CA ALA A 70 -5.45 8.75 5.16
C ALA A 70 -5.10 7.31 5.57
N PHE A 71 -5.85 6.70 6.47
CA PHE A 71 -5.64 5.33 6.93
C PHE A 71 -5.74 4.32 5.77
N LEU A 72 -6.78 4.41 4.94
CA LEU A 72 -6.97 3.55 3.76
C LEU A 72 -5.86 3.77 2.73
N TYR A 73 -5.45 5.01 2.49
CA TYR A 73 -4.35 5.32 1.58
C TYR A 73 -3.04 4.65 2.00
N HIS A 74 -2.67 4.77 3.28
CA HIS A 74 -1.46 4.14 3.81
C HIS A 74 -1.57 2.61 3.80
N SER A 75 -2.71 2.06 4.18
CA SER A 75 -2.95 0.60 4.19
C SER A 75 -2.91 -0.01 2.79
N SER A 76 -3.43 0.72 1.78
CA SER A 76 -3.36 0.31 0.38
C SER A 76 -1.92 0.25 -0.13
N LYS A 77 -1.08 1.22 0.25
CA LYS A 77 0.36 1.20 -0.07
C LYS A 77 1.11 0.05 0.59
N MET A 78 0.72 -0.37 1.79
CA MET A 78 1.33 -1.51 2.47
C MET A 78 0.91 -2.85 1.83
N THR A 79 -0.35 -2.93 1.40
CA THR A 79 -0.91 -4.17 0.84
C THR A 79 -0.49 -4.39 -0.62
N PHE A 80 -0.67 -3.37 -1.47
CA PHE A 80 -0.50 -3.46 -2.92
C PHE A 80 0.80 -2.80 -3.43
N GLY A 81 1.55 -2.13 -2.56
CA GLY A 81 2.81 -1.50 -2.97
C GLY A 81 3.90 -2.51 -3.34
N PRO A 82 4.87 -2.12 -4.17
CA PRO A 82 5.99 -3.00 -4.53
C PRO A 82 6.74 -3.44 -3.27
N PRO A 83 7.10 -4.74 -3.15
CA PRO A 83 7.73 -5.28 -1.95
C PRO A 83 9.04 -4.56 -1.64
N ALA A 84 9.29 -4.32 -0.36
CA ALA A 84 10.51 -3.67 0.09
C ALA A 84 11.73 -4.53 -0.30
N GLY A 85 12.54 -4.04 -1.24
CA GLY A 85 13.68 -4.79 -1.81
C GLY A 85 13.53 -5.20 -3.28
N TYR A 86 12.47 -4.76 -3.98
CA TYR A 86 12.34 -4.97 -5.42
C TYR A 86 13.45 -4.24 -6.19
N ARG A 87 14.59 -4.91 -6.42
CA ARG A 87 15.57 -4.55 -7.45
C ARG A 87 15.00 -5.03 -8.79
N PRO A 88 14.67 -4.13 -9.75
CA PRO A 88 14.29 -4.57 -11.08
C PRO A 88 15.48 -5.30 -11.71
N LEU A 89 15.36 -6.63 -11.87
CA LEU A 89 16.40 -7.49 -12.47
C LEU A 89 16.79 -7.03 -13.89
N PHE A 90 15.92 -6.26 -14.54
CA PHE A 90 16.15 -5.74 -15.88
C PHE A 90 17.15 -4.57 -15.97
N ARG A 91 17.58 -3.97 -14.84
CA ARG A 91 18.60 -2.91 -14.85
C ARG A 91 20.04 -3.46 -14.97
N GLU A 92 20.27 -4.71 -14.60
CA GLU A 92 21.62 -5.31 -14.60
C GLU A 92 22.06 -5.76 -16.01
N ARG A 93 21.14 -6.29 -16.83
CA ARG A 93 21.46 -6.70 -18.21
C ARG A 93 21.55 -5.56 -19.23
N ALA A 94 20.93 -4.41 -18.96
CA ALA A 94 21.02 -3.26 -19.86
C ALA A 94 22.44 -2.67 -19.89
N GLY A 95 23.20 -2.78 -18.80
CA GLY A 95 24.63 -2.43 -18.78
C GLY A 95 25.51 -3.51 -19.44
N ALA A 96 25.13 -4.79 -19.28
CA ALA A 96 25.88 -5.91 -19.85
C ALA A 96 25.81 -5.98 -21.39
N PHE A 97 24.71 -5.53 -21.99
CA PHE A 97 24.58 -5.43 -23.46
C PHE A 97 25.20 -4.14 -24.04
N THR A 98 25.62 -3.20 -23.19
CA THR A 98 26.34 -1.99 -23.66
C THR A 98 27.86 -2.19 -23.66
N GLY A 99 28.33 -3.39 -23.30
CA GLY A 99 29.71 -3.83 -23.50
C GLY A 99 29.86 -4.64 -24.79
N THR A 100 30.44 -4.00 -25.81
CA THR A 100 31.14 -4.65 -26.94
C THR A 100 30.29 -5.09 -28.13
N GLY A 101 30.16 -4.17 -29.09
CA GLY A 101 29.76 -4.46 -30.47
C GLY A 101 30.35 -3.52 -31.53
N ALA A 102 31.28 -2.62 -31.16
CA ALA A 102 32.05 -1.86 -32.15
C ALA A 102 33.29 -2.69 -32.53
N GLY A 103 33.09 -3.63 -33.45
CA GLY A 103 34.20 -4.36 -34.08
C GLY A 103 34.98 -3.41 -34.99
N THR A 104 36.20 -3.07 -34.59
CA THR A 104 37.30 -2.80 -35.52
C THR A 104 38.60 -3.21 -34.84
N GLY A 105 39.34 -4.10 -35.50
CA GLY A 105 40.28 -5.03 -34.90
C GLY A 105 41.52 -4.45 -34.22
N THR A 106 42.04 -5.21 -33.26
CA THR A 106 43.47 -5.30 -32.89
C THR A 106 43.66 -6.42 -31.85
N GLY A 107 43.39 -7.66 -32.27
CA GLY A 107 43.84 -8.84 -31.55
C GLY A 107 45.25 -9.20 -32.01
N LEU A 108 46.27 -8.59 -31.41
CA LEU A 108 47.68 -8.75 -31.81
C LEU A 108 48.56 -9.45 -30.75
N TRP A 109 47.99 -10.21 -29.80
CA TRP A 109 48.76 -10.69 -28.64
C TRP A 109 48.45 -12.15 -28.26
N ALA A 110 48.32 -13.02 -29.27
CA ALA A 110 48.58 -14.44 -29.08
C ALA A 110 50.08 -14.59 -28.75
N VAL A 111 50.40 -14.69 -27.46
CA VAL A 111 51.73 -15.05 -26.97
C VAL A 111 51.57 -16.14 -25.92
N ALA A 112 52.36 -17.20 -26.13
CA ALA A 112 52.58 -18.41 -25.33
C ALA A 112 51.58 -19.55 -25.51
#